data_AF-A0A8E2JUS8-F1
#
_entry.id   AF-A0A8E2JUS8-F1
#
_cell.length_a   1.000
_cell.length_b   1.000
_cell.length_c   1.000
_cell.angle_alpha   90.00
_cell.angle_beta   90.00
_cell.angle_gamma   90.00
#
_symmetry.space_group_name_H-M   'P 1'
#
loop_
_entity.id
_entity.type
_entity.pdbx_description
1 polymer ?
#
loop_
_entity_poly.entity_id
_entity_poly.type
_entity_poly.pdbx_seq_one_letter_code
_entity_poly.pdbx_strand_id
1 'polypeptide(L)'
;MPVNVTEVRHALVSLAKPSNLSIQVIEKAIGNSPNEEQHHITKFKVVKDTLTKNSKYFSKMLLSQFAEAKKDIVTLEDDSTIAMELLLRSLHGVDVDHLYEVPLKEVWHVIAAADKYQINLERLRAWFKVWYRLNGEKIELDDFNARELAYPCYIFNHAHGFARVTKWLAYNFAGHITEHNPTVYPHLHLAPHHFVGPMNASRGRLKTVLHSHLWADLGKLFRHHSCGCWHRTTAEYQAQLVHIRVWPLEEVYPKNSMNDLLDRLDSFNHRSAAPDCFACNIDWPARVEEARDQVSGYFDGLCLDCMDRTQPKRGNEDNDYWGHGISVEGRWDSDCRIRHGNPTWYSSWLGRSDTREKLLKLGREKKKKLHSSDFM
;
A
#
# COMPACT_ATOMS: atom_id res chain seq x y z
N MET A 1 -18.58 -26.53 -31.23
CA MET A 1 -19.69 -25.72 -31.77
C MET A 1 -19.08 -24.43 -32.31
N PRO A 2 -19.52 -23.90 -33.46
CA PRO A 2 -18.97 -22.66 -33.99
C PRO A 2 -19.38 -21.50 -33.08
N VAL A 3 -18.41 -20.69 -32.66
CA VAL A 3 -18.62 -19.46 -31.89
C VAL A 3 -19.28 -18.44 -32.82
N ASN A 4 -20.47 -17.96 -32.46
CA ASN A 4 -21.12 -16.85 -33.16
C ASN A 4 -20.49 -15.54 -32.66
N VAL A 5 -19.85 -14.81 -33.57
CA VAL A 5 -19.27 -13.48 -33.33
C VAL A 5 -20.34 -12.45 -33.72
N THR A 6 -21.04 -11.86 -32.74
CA THR A 6 -22.30 -11.15 -33.04
C THR A 6 -22.27 -9.63 -32.93
N GLU A 7 -21.25 -8.99 -32.37
CA GLU A 7 -21.20 -7.51 -32.37
C GLU A 7 -19.77 -6.97 -32.31
N VAL A 8 -19.39 -6.18 -33.33
CA VAL A 8 -18.11 -5.48 -33.41
C VAL A 8 -18.39 -3.98 -33.42
N ARG A 9 -18.08 -3.29 -32.32
CA ARG A 9 -18.06 -1.81 -32.33
C ARG A 9 -16.70 -1.34 -32.79
N HIS A 10 -16.70 -0.45 -33.77
CA HIS A 10 -15.49 0.13 -34.36
C HIS A 10 -15.33 1.58 -33.90
N ALA A 11 -14.25 1.86 -33.16
CA ALA A 11 -13.81 3.21 -32.85
C ALA A 11 -12.51 3.53 -33.61
N LEU A 12 -12.42 4.74 -34.18
CA LEU A 12 -11.21 5.25 -34.82
C LEU A 12 -10.67 6.44 -34.02
N VAL A 13 -9.48 6.29 -33.47
CA VAL A 13 -8.80 7.33 -32.69
C VAL A 13 -7.57 7.80 -33.46
N SER A 14 -7.48 9.10 -33.75
CA SER A 14 -6.35 9.67 -34.49
C SER A 14 -5.40 10.39 -33.55
N LEU A 15 -4.21 9.83 -33.32
CA LEU A 15 -3.22 10.38 -32.39
C LEU A 15 -2.14 11.24 -33.07
N ALA A 16 -2.05 11.18 -34.40
CA ALA A 16 -1.12 12.00 -35.17
C ALA A 16 -1.66 12.32 -36.57
N LYS A 17 -1.21 13.46 -37.11
CA LYS A 17 -1.38 13.85 -38.52
C LYS A 17 -0.05 14.46 -39.01
N PRO A 18 0.67 13.84 -39.97
CA PRO A 18 0.36 12.56 -40.63
C PRO A 18 0.60 11.34 -39.73
N SER A 19 -0.14 10.25 -39.99
CA SER A 19 0.06 8.93 -39.37
C SER A 19 0.56 7.94 -40.42
N ASN A 20 1.50 7.07 -40.06
CA ASN A 20 2.08 6.06 -40.98
C ASN A 20 1.92 4.62 -40.48
N LEU A 21 1.14 4.40 -39.43
CA LEU A 21 0.80 3.08 -38.91
C LEU A 21 -0.59 3.13 -38.25
N SER A 22 -1.33 2.03 -38.34
CA SER A 22 -2.53 1.81 -37.53
C SER A 22 -2.33 0.64 -36.57
N ILE A 23 -2.63 0.85 -35.30
CA ILE A 23 -2.75 -0.24 -34.32
C ILE A 23 -4.22 -0.58 -34.17
N GLN A 24 -4.58 -1.83 -34.38
CA GLN A 24 -5.91 -2.36 -34.13
C GLN A 24 -5.88 -3.16 -32.83
N VAL A 25 -6.61 -2.71 -31.81
CA VAL A 25 -6.74 -3.43 -30.54
C VAL A 25 -8.06 -4.17 -30.54
N ILE A 26 -8.00 -5.47 -30.28
CA ILE A 26 -9.16 -6.36 -30.15
C ILE A 26 -9.28 -6.77 -28.69
N GLU A 27 -10.28 -6.20 -28.03
CA GLU A 27 -10.64 -6.51 -26.65
C GLU A 27 -11.79 -7.51 -26.64
N LYS A 28 -11.59 -8.64 -25.96
CA LYS A 28 -12.64 -9.65 -25.77
C LYS A 28 -13.57 -9.18 -24.66
N ALA A 29 -14.84 -9.00 -24.99
CA ALA A 29 -15.93 -8.79 -24.06
C ALA A 29 -16.70 -10.10 -23.88
N ILE A 30 -17.07 -10.40 -22.63
CA ILE A 30 -17.95 -11.53 -22.31
C ILE A 30 -19.35 -11.13 -22.79
N GLY A 31 -19.92 -11.86 -23.75
CA GLY A 31 -21.27 -11.62 -24.25
C GLY A 31 -22.34 -11.93 -23.20
N ASN A 32 -23.60 -11.64 -23.53
CA ASN A 32 -24.74 -11.88 -22.64
C ASN A 32 -25.03 -13.37 -22.39
N SER A 33 -24.37 -14.27 -23.12
CA SER A 33 -24.49 -15.71 -22.96
C SER A 33 -23.11 -16.39 -22.93
N PRO A 34 -22.96 -17.55 -22.24
CA PRO A 34 -21.67 -18.21 -22.02
C PRO A 34 -20.92 -18.65 -23.30
N ASN A 35 -21.57 -18.61 -24.46
CA ASN A 35 -21.04 -19.05 -25.76
C ASN A 35 -20.93 -17.90 -26.78
N GLU A 36 -21.11 -16.64 -26.36
CA GLU A 36 -21.06 -15.47 -27.23
C GLU A 36 -19.84 -14.62 -26.88
N GLU A 37 -18.86 -14.59 -27.79
CA GLU A 37 -17.70 -13.71 -27.69
C GLU A 37 -18.03 -12.40 -28.42
N GLN A 38 -18.06 -11.31 -27.66
CA GLN A 38 -18.14 -9.97 -28.22
C GLN A 38 -16.73 -9.41 -28.36
N HIS A 39 -16.44 -8.73 -29.46
CA HIS A 39 -15.13 -8.12 -29.67
C HIS A 39 -15.26 -6.62 -29.84
N HIS A 40 -14.62 -5.86 -28.97
CA HIS A 40 -14.49 -4.43 -29.12
C HIS A 40 -13.21 -4.12 -29.90
N ILE A 41 -13.34 -3.49 -31.07
CA ILE A 41 -12.21 -3.21 -31.95
C ILE A 41 -11.98 -1.71 -32.05
N THR A 42 -10.84 -1.26 -31.53
CA THR A 42 -10.43 0.14 -31.65
C THR A 42 -9.19 0.26 -32.51
N LYS A 43 -9.24 1.17 -33.49
CA LYS A 43 -8.12 1.47 -34.39
C LYS A 43 -7.49 2.80 -34.03
N PHE A 44 -6.20 2.79 -33.72
CA PHE A 44 -5.41 3.96 -33.39
C PHE A 44 -4.48 4.32 -34.55
N LYS A 45 -4.62 5.53 -35.10
CA LYS A 45 -3.66 6.07 -36.08
C LYS A 45 -2.48 6.71 -35.35
N VAL A 46 -1.29 6.18 -35.57
CA VAL A 46 -0.07 6.49 -34.82
C VAL A 46 1.13 6.75 -35.74
N VAL A 47 2.22 7.23 -35.15
CA VAL A 47 3.52 7.37 -35.81
C VAL A 47 4.42 6.19 -35.41
N LYS A 48 4.82 5.39 -36.40
CA LYS A 48 5.70 4.21 -36.24
C LYS A 48 6.96 4.54 -35.44
N ASP A 49 7.64 5.63 -35.81
CA ASP A 49 8.87 6.08 -35.17
C ASP A 49 8.67 6.45 -33.69
N THR A 50 7.51 7.00 -33.32
CA THR A 50 7.20 7.32 -31.94
C THR A 50 7.12 6.05 -31.10
N LEU A 51 6.51 4.99 -31.61
CA LEU A 51 6.41 3.72 -30.89
C LEU A 51 7.78 3.05 -30.75
N THR A 52 8.55 2.97 -31.84
CA THR A 52 9.85 2.27 -31.84
C THR A 52 10.88 2.96 -30.95
N LYS A 53 10.86 4.29 -30.87
CA LYS A 53 11.71 5.06 -29.95
C LYS A 53 11.36 4.86 -28.47
N ASN A 54 10.09 4.60 -28.16
CA ASN A 54 9.61 4.57 -26.78
C ASN A 54 9.28 3.17 -26.24
N SER A 55 9.39 2.13 -27.06
CA SER A 55 9.13 0.74 -26.69
C SER A 55 10.06 -0.21 -27.41
N LYS A 56 10.80 -1.01 -26.63
CA LYS A 56 11.65 -2.08 -27.14
C LYS A 56 10.84 -3.18 -27.85
N TYR A 57 9.62 -3.43 -27.37
CA TYR A 57 8.70 -4.37 -28.00
C TYR A 57 8.33 -3.89 -29.42
N PHE A 58 7.80 -2.67 -29.54
CA PHE A 58 7.42 -2.10 -30.83
C PHE A 58 8.63 -1.92 -31.74
N SER A 59 9.80 -1.54 -31.21
CA SER A 59 11.04 -1.50 -31.98
C SER A 59 11.38 -2.84 -32.62
N LYS A 60 11.32 -3.94 -31.85
CA LYS A 60 11.57 -5.28 -32.39
C LYS A 60 10.52 -5.70 -33.40
N MET A 61 9.24 -5.47 -33.12
CA MET A 61 8.15 -5.87 -34.00
C MET A 61 8.16 -5.11 -35.34
N LEU A 62 8.42 -3.80 -35.31
CA LEU A 62 8.20 -2.91 -36.44
C LEU A 62 9.44 -2.64 -37.29
N LEU A 63 10.65 -2.91 -36.79
CA LEU A 63 11.92 -2.66 -37.49
C LEU A 63 12.70 -3.93 -37.86
N SER A 64 12.29 -5.10 -37.38
CA SER A 64 12.98 -6.36 -37.71
C SER A 64 12.39 -7.03 -38.94
N GLN A 65 12.77 -8.29 -39.20
CA GLN A 65 12.32 -9.08 -40.35
C GLN A 65 10.91 -9.68 -40.17
N PHE A 66 10.18 -9.33 -39.11
CA PHE A 66 8.82 -9.80 -38.89
C PHE A 66 7.84 -9.29 -39.96
N ALA A 67 6.74 -10.02 -40.16
CA ALA A 67 5.73 -9.68 -41.15
C ALA A 67 5.08 -8.32 -40.86
N GLU A 68 4.93 -7.99 -39.59
CA GLU A 68 4.40 -6.73 -39.06
C GLU A 68 5.21 -5.51 -39.52
N ALA A 69 6.53 -5.66 -39.74
CA ALA A 69 7.38 -4.56 -40.17
C ALA A 69 7.01 -4.03 -41.58
N LYS A 70 6.39 -4.89 -42.40
CA LYS A 70 5.92 -4.60 -43.76
C LYS A 70 4.43 -4.21 -43.83
N LYS A 71 3.71 -4.25 -42.71
CA LYS A 71 2.28 -3.94 -42.64
C LYS A 71 2.05 -2.51 -42.16
N ASP A 72 1.03 -1.86 -42.71
CA ASP A 72 0.52 -0.56 -42.25
C ASP A 72 -0.51 -0.70 -41.12
N ILE A 73 -0.89 -1.94 -40.80
CA ILE A 73 -1.82 -2.29 -39.72
C ILE A 73 -1.21 -3.42 -38.88
N VAL A 74 -1.14 -3.22 -37.57
CA VAL A 74 -0.76 -4.23 -36.59
C VAL A 74 -1.93 -4.48 -35.66
N THR A 75 -2.26 -5.76 -35.46
CA THR A 75 -3.33 -6.19 -34.56
C THR A 75 -2.76 -6.63 -33.22
N LEU A 76 -3.35 -6.14 -32.14
CA LEU A 76 -3.05 -6.51 -30.76
C LEU A 76 -4.31 -7.14 -30.16
N GLU A 77 -4.17 -8.32 -29.59
CA GLU A 77 -5.27 -9.09 -29.02
C GLU A 77 -5.14 -9.17 -27.49
N ASP A 78 -6.29 -9.24 -26.83
CA ASP A 78 -6.43 -9.43 -25.38
C ASP A 78 -5.89 -8.25 -24.54
N ASP A 79 -5.97 -7.03 -25.09
CA ASP A 79 -5.64 -5.79 -24.40
C ASP A 79 -6.88 -4.91 -24.22
N SER A 80 -6.96 -4.22 -23.07
CA SER A 80 -8.00 -3.20 -22.86
C SER A 80 -7.80 -2.05 -23.86
N THR A 81 -8.89 -1.70 -24.55
CA THR A 81 -8.87 -0.57 -25.51
C THR A 81 -8.58 0.75 -24.80
N ILE A 82 -9.08 0.94 -23.58
CA ILE A 82 -8.86 2.13 -22.75
C ILE A 82 -7.40 2.22 -22.31
N ALA A 83 -6.83 1.11 -21.82
CA ALA A 83 -5.44 1.05 -21.39
C ALA A 83 -4.48 1.37 -22.55
N MET A 84 -4.76 0.80 -23.73
CA MET A 84 -3.99 1.08 -24.94
C MET A 84 -4.15 2.52 -25.42
N GLU A 85 -5.36 3.10 -25.35
CA GLU A 85 -5.57 4.50 -25.71
C GLU A 85 -4.72 5.43 -24.84
N LEU A 86 -4.72 5.23 -23.52
CA LEU A 86 -3.93 6.02 -22.58
C LEU A 86 -2.43 5.92 -22.89
N LEU A 87 -1.93 4.70 -23.05
CA LEU A 87 -0.52 4.46 -23.36
C LEU A 87 -0.13 5.14 -24.67
N LEU A 88 -0.89 4.92 -25.75
CA LEU A 88 -0.56 5.47 -27.05
C LEU A 88 -0.63 7.00 -27.08
N ARG A 89 -1.62 7.62 -26.41
CA ARG A 89 -1.68 9.08 -26.25
C ARG A 89 -0.45 9.62 -25.49
N SER A 90 -0.06 8.95 -24.41
CA SER A 90 1.13 9.33 -23.62
C SER A 90 2.44 9.22 -24.41
N LEU A 91 2.51 8.31 -25.39
CA LEU A 91 3.67 8.20 -26.28
C LEU A 91 3.73 9.35 -27.30
N HIS A 92 2.57 9.83 -27.74
CA HIS A 92 2.44 10.88 -28.75
C HIS A 92 2.34 12.30 -28.16
N GLY A 93 2.33 12.44 -26.83
CA GLY A 93 2.14 13.74 -26.18
C GLY A 93 0.76 14.34 -26.45
N VAL A 94 -0.24 13.49 -26.68
CA VAL A 94 -1.63 13.90 -26.91
C VAL A 94 -2.35 13.94 -25.58
N ASP A 95 -3.33 14.84 -25.47
CA ASP A 95 -4.19 14.99 -24.31
C ASP A 95 -4.85 13.67 -23.85
N VAL A 96 -4.95 13.51 -22.53
CA VAL A 96 -5.47 12.34 -21.82
C VAL A 96 -6.57 12.71 -20.81
N ASP A 97 -7.10 13.94 -20.86
CA ASP A 97 -8.00 14.46 -19.85
C ASP A 97 -9.29 13.63 -19.69
N HIS A 98 -9.85 13.12 -20.79
CA HIS A 98 -11.03 12.24 -20.75
C HIS A 98 -10.74 10.85 -20.18
N LEU A 99 -9.47 10.48 -19.99
CA LEU A 99 -9.04 9.20 -19.43
C LEU A 99 -8.73 9.30 -17.94
N TYR A 100 -9.11 10.41 -17.29
CA TYR A 100 -9.04 10.50 -15.83
C TYR A 100 -10.18 9.75 -15.14
N GLU A 101 -11.29 9.44 -15.80
CA GLU A 101 -12.46 8.82 -15.16
C GLU A 101 -12.48 7.29 -15.25
N VAL A 102 -11.35 6.68 -15.62
CA VAL A 102 -11.26 5.22 -15.77
C VAL A 102 -11.33 4.52 -14.40
N PRO A 103 -11.98 3.35 -14.28
CA PRO A 103 -12.07 2.63 -13.01
C PRO A 103 -10.72 2.03 -12.59
N LEU A 104 -10.56 1.69 -11.32
CA LEU A 104 -9.31 1.13 -10.76
C LEU A 104 -8.81 -0.08 -11.55
N LYS A 105 -9.71 -0.97 -11.99
CA LYS A 105 -9.35 -2.14 -12.82
C LYS A 105 -8.64 -1.74 -14.13
N GLU A 106 -9.06 -0.64 -14.76
CA GLU A 106 -8.38 -0.14 -15.97
C GLU A 106 -6.98 0.38 -15.67
N VAL A 107 -6.74 0.94 -14.47
CA VAL A 107 -5.37 1.30 -14.05
C VAL A 107 -4.46 0.07 -14.00
N TRP A 108 -4.97 -1.07 -13.54
CA TRP A 108 -4.23 -2.33 -13.58
C TRP A 108 -3.97 -2.79 -15.02
N HIS A 109 -4.94 -2.67 -15.92
CA HIS A 109 -4.75 -2.98 -17.34
C HIS A 109 -3.71 -2.05 -18.01
N VAL A 110 -3.63 -0.78 -17.60
CA VAL A 110 -2.58 0.15 -18.05
C VAL A 110 -1.20 -0.34 -17.62
N ILE A 111 -1.05 -0.81 -16.38
CA ILE A 111 0.23 -1.37 -15.89
C ILE A 111 0.56 -2.65 -16.68
N ALA A 112 -0.42 -3.53 -16.88
CA ALA A 112 -0.27 -4.78 -17.64
C ALA A 112 0.22 -4.52 -19.08
N ALA A 113 -0.45 -3.60 -19.77
CA ALA A 113 -0.12 -3.24 -21.14
C ALA A 113 1.26 -2.58 -21.21
N ALA A 114 1.60 -1.71 -20.25
CA ALA A 114 2.92 -1.10 -20.22
C ALA A 114 4.05 -2.13 -20.01
N ASP A 115 3.84 -3.14 -19.15
CA ASP A 115 4.78 -4.24 -18.96
C ASP A 115 4.93 -5.09 -20.24
N LYS A 116 3.79 -5.56 -20.79
CA LYS A 116 3.73 -6.34 -22.06
C LYS A 116 4.47 -5.64 -23.20
N TYR A 117 4.23 -4.34 -23.37
CA TYR A 117 4.81 -3.54 -24.44
C TYR A 117 6.12 -2.85 -24.06
N GLN A 118 6.69 -3.12 -22.89
CA GLN A 118 7.95 -2.54 -22.41
C GLN A 118 7.98 -1.01 -22.53
N ILE A 119 6.88 -0.37 -22.13
CA ILE A 119 6.71 1.08 -22.10
C ILE A 119 7.06 1.57 -20.69
N ASN A 120 7.88 2.61 -20.61
CA ASN A 120 8.26 3.19 -19.32
C ASN A 120 7.07 3.91 -18.66
N LEU A 121 6.55 3.35 -17.55
CA LEU A 121 5.43 3.89 -16.76
C LEU A 121 5.73 5.23 -16.07
N GLU A 122 6.99 5.65 -15.94
CA GLU A 122 7.37 6.95 -15.37
C GLU A 122 6.61 8.12 -16.02
N ARG A 123 6.35 8.04 -17.33
CA ARG A 123 5.62 9.07 -18.09
C ARG A 123 4.17 9.23 -17.65
N LEU A 124 3.58 8.20 -17.05
CA LEU A 124 2.19 8.18 -16.61
C LEU A 124 2.05 8.57 -15.12
N ARG A 125 3.14 8.86 -14.41
CA ARG A 125 3.07 9.31 -12.99
C ARG A 125 2.22 10.58 -12.81
N ALA A 126 2.36 11.54 -13.73
CA ALA A 126 1.58 12.78 -13.70
C ALA A 126 0.08 12.50 -13.92
N TRP A 127 -0.24 11.63 -14.88
CA TRP A 127 -1.61 11.18 -15.11
C TRP A 127 -2.17 10.46 -13.87
N PHE A 128 -1.43 9.50 -13.30
CA PHE A 128 -1.89 8.75 -12.12
C PHE A 128 -2.14 9.66 -10.92
N LYS A 129 -1.30 10.69 -10.72
CA LYS A 129 -1.53 11.68 -9.65
C LYS A 129 -2.86 12.41 -9.81
N VAL A 130 -3.22 12.79 -11.04
CA VAL A 130 -4.52 13.44 -11.32
C VAL A 130 -5.66 12.45 -11.18
N TRP A 131 -5.52 11.24 -11.75
CA TRP A 131 -6.48 10.15 -11.62
C TRP A 131 -6.75 9.80 -10.14
N TYR A 132 -5.70 9.71 -9.31
CA TYR A 132 -5.81 9.38 -7.90
C TYR A 132 -6.61 10.45 -7.14
N ARG A 133 -6.34 11.73 -7.38
CA ARG A 133 -7.10 12.83 -6.78
C ARG A 133 -8.58 12.81 -7.19
N LEU A 134 -8.86 12.51 -8.46
CA LEU A 134 -10.24 12.54 -8.97
C LEU A 134 -11.05 11.30 -8.58
N ASN A 135 -10.38 10.15 -8.43
CA ASN A 135 -11.03 8.84 -8.22
C ASN A 135 -10.45 8.11 -7.02
N GLY A 136 -9.14 7.85 -7.00
CA GLY A 136 -8.46 7.06 -5.96
C GLY A 136 -8.68 7.54 -4.51
N GLU A 137 -8.77 8.85 -4.28
CA GLU A 137 -9.09 9.44 -2.97
C GLU A 137 -10.53 9.17 -2.55
N LYS A 138 -11.45 9.09 -3.52
CA LYS A 138 -12.88 8.86 -3.31
C LYS A 138 -13.23 7.38 -3.18
N ILE A 139 -12.31 6.48 -3.56
CA ILE A 139 -12.48 5.04 -3.32
C ILE A 139 -12.60 4.81 -1.82
N GLU A 140 -13.74 4.24 -1.43
CA GLU A 140 -13.96 3.74 -0.08
C GLU A 140 -13.00 2.58 0.18
N LEU A 141 -12.23 2.70 1.25
CA LEU A 141 -11.30 1.65 1.62
C LEU A 141 -12.06 0.58 2.40
N ASP A 142 -12.11 -0.59 1.78
CA ASP A 142 -12.55 -1.85 2.36
C ASP A 142 -11.47 -2.92 2.15
N ASP A 143 -11.76 -4.14 2.58
CA ASP A 143 -10.85 -5.27 2.46
C ASP A 143 -10.37 -5.49 1.03
N PHE A 144 -11.18 -5.25 0.00
CA PHE A 144 -10.80 -5.46 -1.41
C PHE A 144 -10.09 -4.25 -1.99
N ASN A 145 -10.74 -3.09 -1.95
CA ASN A 145 -10.28 -1.86 -2.59
C ASN A 145 -8.92 -1.40 -2.03
N ALA A 146 -8.69 -1.55 -0.72
CA ALA A 146 -7.39 -1.20 -0.15
C ALA A 146 -6.27 -2.12 -0.69
N ARG A 147 -6.51 -3.44 -0.80
CA ARG A 147 -5.51 -4.36 -1.35
C ARG A 147 -5.25 -4.10 -2.84
N GLU A 148 -6.28 -3.77 -3.62
CA GLU A 148 -6.15 -3.48 -5.05
C GLU A 148 -5.47 -2.14 -5.34
N LEU A 149 -5.67 -1.13 -4.50
CA LEU A 149 -5.11 0.21 -4.71
C LEU A 149 -3.62 0.30 -4.31
N ALA A 150 -3.13 -0.64 -3.49
CA ALA A 150 -1.75 -0.68 -3.04
C ALA A 150 -0.75 -0.82 -4.20
N TYR A 151 -1.00 -1.75 -5.14
CA TYR A 151 -0.08 -2.02 -6.25
C TYR A 151 0.05 -0.83 -7.21
N PRO A 152 -1.03 -0.21 -7.73
CA PRO A 152 -0.91 0.99 -8.55
C PRO A 152 -0.22 2.15 -7.82
N CYS A 153 -0.53 2.38 -6.53
CA CYS A 153 0.15 3.43 -5.77
C CYS A 153 1.67 3.19 -5.68
N TYR A 154 2.09 1.95 -5.52
CA TYR A 154 3.50 1.58 -5.52
C TYR A 154 4.15 1.78 -6.90
N ILE A 155 3.54 1.23 -7.96
CA ILE A 155 4.07 1.26 -9.33
C ILE A 155 4.20 2.68 -9.87
N PHE A 156 3.21 3.54 -9.61
CA PHE A 156 3.26 4.95 -10.00
C PHE A 156 4.00 5.85 -8.98
N ASN A 157 4.64 5.25 -7.98
CA ASN A 157 5.39 5.96 -6.94
C ASN A 157 4.59 7.07 -6.24
N HIS A 158 3.32 6.77 -5.92
CA HIS A 158 2.40 7.69 -5.28
C HIS A 158 2.41 7.53 -3.76
N ALA A 159 3.37 8.19 -3.09
CA ALA A 159 3.67 8.01 -1.68
C ALA A 159 2.46 8.21 -0.74
N HIS A 160 1.68 9.28 -0.93
CA HIS A 160 0.51 9.56 -0.09
C HIS A 160 -0.56 8.47 -0.20
N GLY A 161 -0.84 8.01 -1.42
CA GLY A 161 -1.84 6.98 -1.65
C GLY A 161 -1.40 5.62 -1.09
N PHE A 162 -0.12 5.27 -1.27
CA PHE A 162 0.43 4.04 -0.73
C PHE A 162 0.40 4.02 0.81
N ALA A 163 0.79 5.13 1.45
CA ALA A 163 0.74 5.28 2.90
C ALA A 163 -0.69 5.22 3.44
N ARG A 164 -1.64 5.92 2.81
CA ARG A 164 -3.07 5.89 3.18
C ARG A 164 -3.62 4.47 3.18
N VAL A 165 -3.41 3.75 2.08
CA VAL A 165 -3.90 2.37 1.89
C VAL A 165 -3.28 1.41 2.89
N THR A 166 -1.97 1.46 3.05
CA THR A 166 -1.25 0.57 3.98
C THR A 166 -1.55 0.89 5.44
N LYS A 167 -1.74 2.16 5.81
CA LYS A 167 -2.25 2.53 7.13
C LYS A 167 -3.63 1.91 7.35
N TRP A 168 -4.57 2.12 6.43
CA TRP A 168 -5.91 1.56 6.55
C TRP A 168 -5.88 0.04 6.76
N LEU A 169 -5.09 -0.69 5.96
CA LEU A 169 -4.95 -2.14 6.09
C LEU A 169 -4.40 -2.58 7.45
N ALA A 170 -3.40 -1.89 8.00
CA ALA A 170 -2.83 -2.26 9.30
C ALA A 170 -3.85 -2.16 10.44
N TYR A 171 -4.73 -1.16 10.38
CA TYR A 171 -5.70 -0.86 11.44
C TYR A 171 -7.06 -1.54 11.26
N ASN A 172 -7.55 -1.69 10.02
CA ASN A 172 -8.91 -2.13 9.73
C ASN A 172 -9.02 -3.56 9.20
N PHE A 173 -7.94 -4.14 8.66
CA PHE A 173 -8.00 -5.49 8.12
C PHE A 173 -7.95 -6.54 9.23
N ALA A 174 -8.90 -7.48 9.23
CA ALA A 174 -8.90 -8.61 10.15
C ALA A 174 -8.06 -9.78 9.59
N GLY A 175 -7.26 -10.41 10.44
CA GLY A 175 -6.43 -11.56 10.04
C GLY A 175 -5.14 -11.20 9.30
N HIS A 176 -4.74 -12.06 8.37
CA HIS A 176 -3.49 -11.98 7.63
C HIS A 176 -3.66 -11.16 6.35
N ILE A 177 -2.92 -10.05 6.24
CA ILE A 177 -3.02 -9.14 5.10
C ILE A 177 -2.36 -9.82 3.89
N THR A 178 -3.11 -9.97 2.80
CA THR A 178 -2.61 -10.43 1.50
C THR A 178 -2.74 -9.33 0.46
N GLU A 179 -2.14 -9.54 -0.71
CA GLU A 179 -2.44 -8.74 -1.89
C GLU A 179 -3.73 -9.25 -2.57
N HIS A 180 -4.37 -8.39 -3.37
CA HIS A 180 -5.48 -8.75 -4.24
C HIS A 180 -5.25 -8.13 -5.62
N ASN A 181 -5.27 -8.96 -6.67
CA ASN A 181 -5.11 -8.54 -8.06
C ASN A 181 -6.46 -8.75 -8.78
N PRO A 182 -7.10 -7.68 -9.30
CA PRO A 182 -8.41 -7.75 -9.95
C PRO A 182 -8.35 -8.21 -11.42
N THR A 183 -7.18 -8.61 -11.91
CA THR A 183 -6.93 -8.95 -13.31
C THR A 183 -6.56 -10.41 -13.49
N VAL A 184 -6.55 -10.85 -14.75
CA VAL A 184 -6.09 -12.18 -15.16
C VAL A 184 -4.56 -12.30 -15.21
N TYR A 185 -3.81 -11.26 -14.83
CA TYR A 185 -2.35 -11.20 -15.00
C TYR A 185 -1.62 -11.48 -13.67
N PRO A 186 -1.30 -12.74 -13.32
CA PRO A 186 -0.77 -13.10 -12.00
C PRO A 186 0.63 -12.55 -11.71
N HIS A 187 1.38 -12.15 -12.74
CA HIS A 187 2.70 -11.55 -12.61
C HIS A 187 2.65 -10.10 -12.10
N LEU A 188 1.48 -9.46 -12.14
CA LEU A 188 1.28 -8.14 -11.55
C LEU A 188 1.04 -8.29 -10.04
N HIS A 189 2.11 -8.11 -9.27
CA HIS A 189 2.05 -8.18 -7.82
C HIS A 189 3.18 -7.37 -7.19
N LEU A 190 3.00 -7.00 -5.92
CA LEU A 190 4.07 -6.48 -5.07
C LEU A 190 4.96 -7.63 -4.61
N ALA A 191 6.28 -7.42 -4.66
CA ALA A 191 7.19 -8.38 -4.07
C ALA A 191 6.86 -8.57 -2.57
N PRO A 192 6.86 -9.81 -2.02
CA PRO A 192 6.41 -10.04 -0.64
C PRO A 192 7.13 -9.19 0.41
N HIS A 193 8.42 -8.89 0.20
CA HIS A 193 9.22 -8.05 1.09
C HIS A 193 8.93 -6.55 0.97
N HIS A 194 8.22 -6.11 -0.07
CA HIS A 194 7.77 -4.73 -0.24
C HIS A 194 6.37 -4.46 0.37
N PHE A 195 5.59 -5.52 0.62
CA PHE A 195 4.19 -5.37 1.05
C PHE A 195 3.78 -6.39 2.11
N VAL A 196 3.53 -7.64 1.74
CA VAL A 196 2.92 -8.65 2.63
C VAL A 196 3.69 -8.81 3.94
N GLY A 197 5.03 -8.93 3.89
CA GLY A 197 5.87 -9.07 5.08
C GLY A 197 5.80 -7.83 5.99
N PRO A 198 6.21 -6.64 5.50
CA PRO A 198 6.09 -5.38 6.25
C PRO A 198 4.70 -5.09 6.81
N MET A 199 3.65 -5.37 6.06
CA MET A 199 2.26 -5.13 6.47
C MET A 199 1.87 -6.00 7.65
N ASN A 200 2.11 -7.30 7.58
CA ASN A 200 1.80 -8.20 8.68
C ASN A 200 2.69 -7.99 9.90
N ALA A 201 3.96 -7.60 9.70
CA ALA A 201 4.84 -7.20 10.80
C ALA A 201 4.33 -5.92 11.51
N SER A 202 3.90 -4.92 10.75
CA SER A 202 3.32 -3.68 11.29
C SER A 202 2.03 -3.97 12.06
N ARG A 203 1.14 -4.76 11.47
CA ARG A 203 -0.08 -5.23 12.14
C ARG A 203 0.24 -6.00 13.42
N GLY A 204 1.16 -6.96 13.38
CA GLY A 204 1.60 -7.69 14.57
C GLY A 204 2.16 -6.76 15.65
N ARG A 205 2.88 -5.70 15.25
CA ARG A 205 3.44 -4.71 16.16
C ARG A 205 2.37 -3.90 16.88
N LEU A 206 1.27 -3.52 16.21
CA LEU A 206 0.14 -2.85 16.86
C LEU A 206 -0.39 -3.68 18.03
N LYS A 207 -0.56 -5.00 17.82
CA LYS A 207 -0.94 -5.93 18.90
C LYS A 207 0.06 -5.90 20.06
N THR A 208 1.36 -5.98 19.77
CA THR A 208 2.40 -5.93 20.81
C THR A 208 2.37 -4.64 21.60
N VAL A 209 2.15 -3.48 20.95
CA VAL A 209 2.05 -2.19 21.62
C VAL A 209 0.82 -2.16 22.52
N LEU A 210 -0.37 -2.52 21.99
CA LEU A 210 -1.60 -2.57 22.77
C LEU A 210 -1.45 -3.47 24.00
N HIS A 211 -0.95 -4.69 23.79
CA HIS A 211 -0.67 -5.63 24.88
C HIS A 211 0.25 -4.99 25.93
N SER A 212 1.37 -4.40 25.50
CA SER A 212 2.36 -3.84 26.43
C SER A 212 1.76 -2.74 27.32
N HIS A 213 0.89 -1.89 26.77
CA HIS A 213 0.24 -0.82 27.53
C HIS A 213 -0.86 -1.36 28.46
N LEU A 214 -1.76 -2.23 27.98
CA LEU A 214 -2.82 -2.82 28.81
C LEU A 214 -2.29 -3.64 30.00
N TRP A 215 -1.06 -4.16 29.90
CA TRP A 215 -0.44 -5.00 30.91
C TRP A 215 0.60 -4.30 31.79
N ALA A 216 0.94 -3.05 31.50
CA ALA A 216 2.03 -2.37 32.17
C ALA A 216 1.83 -2.33 33.69
N ASP A 217 0.66 -1.87 34.14
CA ASP A 217 0.35 -1.70 35.56
C ASP A 217 -0.06 -3.02 36.24
N LEU A 218 -0.75 -3.92 35.53
CA LEU A 218 -0.96 -5.29 36.00
C LEU A 218 0.37 -5.98 36.31
N GLY A 219 1.35 -5.87 35.41
CA GLY A 219 2.67 -6.45 35.60
C GLY A 219 3.41 -5.86 36.82
N LYS A 220 3.20 -4.58 37.14
CA LYS A 220 3.74 -3.97 38.36
C LYS A 220 3.06 -4.55 39.60
N LEU A 221 1.73 -4.70 39.59
CA LEU A 221 0.99 -5.33 40.69
C LEU A 221 1.46 -6.77 40.93
N PHE A 222 1.60 -7.58 39.89
CA PHE A 222 2.08 -8.96 40.04
C PHE A 222 3.49 -9.06 40.61
N ARG A 223 4.40 -8.14 40.27
CA ARG A 223 5.80 -8.18 40.72
C ARG A 223 6.02 -7.58 42.11
N HIS A 224 5.20 -6.60 42.50
CA HIS A 224 5.48 -5.75 43.66
C HIS A 224 4.29 -5.62 44.61
N HIS A 225 3.39 -6.61 44.63
CA HIS A 225 2.23 -6.54 45.52
C HIS A 225 2.65 -6.55 47.01
N SER A 226 2.07 -5.63 47.77
CA SER A 226 2.09 -5.64 49.23
C SER A 226 0.68 -5.66 49.83
N CYS A 227 -0.34 -5.35 49.03
CA CYS A 227 -1.77 -5.32 49.42
C CYS A 227 -2.44 -6.68 49.22
N GLY A 228 -3.15 -7.22 50.22
CA GLY A 228 -3.95 -8.44 50.04
C GLY A 228 -5.02 -8.33 48.94
N CYS A 229 -5.47 -7.12 48.58
CA CYS A 229 -6.49 -6.88 47.55
C CYS A 229 -5.97 -6.90 46.10
N TRP A 230 -4.68 -7.18 45.86
CA TRP A 230 -4.10 -7.19 44.51
C TRP A 230 -4.80 -8.21 43.59
N HIS A 231 -5.07 -9.42 44.09
CA HIS A 231 -5.68 -10.51 43.31
C HIS A 231 -7.07 -10.14 42.80
N ARG A 232 -7.89 -9.52 43.65
CA ARG A 232 -9.23 -9.05 43.31
C ARG A 232 -9.16 -7.93 42.27
N THR A 233 -8.27 -6.96 42.47
CA THR A 233 -8.06 -5.85 41.52
C THR A 233 -7.67 -6.36 40.14
N THR A 234 -6.71 -7.29 40.06
CA THR A 234 -6.28 -7.87 38.78
C THR A 234 -7.37 -8.72 38.13
N ALA A 235 -8.15 -9.47 38.92
CA ALA A 235 -9.22 -10.32 38.42
C ALA A 235 -10.39 -9.50 37.85
N GLU A 236 -10.81 -8.44 38.55
CA GLU A 236 -11.91 -7.57 38.09
C GLU A 236 -11.51 -6.78 36.81
N TYR A 237 -10.27 -6.29 36.72
CA TYR A 237 -9.76 -5.68 35.50
C TYR A 237 -9.79 -6.65 34.30
N GLN A 238 -9.29 -7.88 34.49
CA GLN A 238 -9.31 -8.91 33.44
C GLN A 238 -10.74 -9.32 33.07
N ALA A 239 -11.63 -9.46 34.07
CA ALA A 239 -13.04 -9.75 33.84
C ALA A 239 -13.71 -8.66 32.99
N GLN A 240 -13.36 -7.39 33.20
CA GLN A 240 -13.85 -6.30 32.35
C GLN A 240 -13.32 -6.42 30.92
N LEU A 241 -12.04 -6.74 30.71
CA LEU A 241 -11.49 -6.96 29.36
C LEU A 241 -12.14 -8.16 28.64
N VAL A 242 -12.51 -9.22 29.39
CA VAL A 242 -13.32 -10.34 28.88
C VAL A 242 -14.71 -9.87 28.47
N HIS A 243 -15.36 -9.09 29.34
CA HIS A 243 -16.72 -8.58 29.11
C HIS A 243 -16.82 -7.77 27.81
N ILE A 244 -15.84 -6.89 27.55
CA ILE A 244 -15.77 -6.10 26.31
C ILE A 244 -15.12 -6.85 25.14
N ARG A 245 -14.83 -8.15 25.29
CA ARG A 245 -14.31 -9.04 24.23
C ARG A 245 -12.97 -8.59 23.64
N VAL A 246 -12.06 -8.12 24.48
CA VAL A 246 -10.66 -7.79 24.12
C VAL A 246 -9.67 -8.84 24.66
N TRP A 247 -10.10 -9.65 25.63
CA TRP A 247 -9.28 -10.68 26.26
C TRP A 247 -9.70 -12.12 25.88
N PRO A 248 -8.76 -13.06 25.69
CA PRO A 248 -7.32 -12.87 25.55
C PRO A 248 -6.96 -12.22 24.21
N LEU A 249 -6.02 -11.26 24.22
CA LEU A 249 -5.70 -10.48 23.01
C LEU A 249 -5.19 -11.37 21.87
N GLU A 250 -4.44 -12.41 22.19
CA GLU A 250 -3.88 -13.38 21.25
C GLU A 250 -4.95 -14.16 20.49
N GLU A 251 -6.12 -14.37 21.10
CA GLU A 251 -7.22 -15.14 20.51
C GLU A 251 -8.20 -14.25 19.74
N VAL A 252 -8.43 -13.03 20.21
CA VAL A 252 -9.35 -12.09 19.56
C VAL A 252 -8.69 -11.34 18.41
N TYR A 253 -7.41 -11.00 18.49
CA TYR A 253 -6.73 -10.19 17.47
C TYR A 253 -6.73 -10.78 16.05
N PRO A 254 -6.55 -12.11 15.85
CA PRO A 254 -6.61 -12.68 14.51
C PRO A 254 -7.97 -12.54 13.83
N LYS A 255 -9.05 -12.35 14.59
CA LYS A 255 -10.44 -12.34 14.10
C LYS A 255 -11.05 -10.95 14.02
N ASN A 256 -10.34 -9.92 14.47
CA ASN A 256 -10.86 -8.55 14.59
C ASN A 256 -9.83 -7.57 14.03
N SER A 257 -10.30 -6.43 13.56
CA SER A 257 -9.40 -5.33 13.21
C SER A 257 -8.78 -4.71 14.47
N MET A 258 -7.72 -3.91 14.32
CA MET A 258 -7.21 -3.15 15.47
C MET A 258 -8.25 -2.11 15.92
N ASN A 259 -8.88 -1.42 14.97
CA ASN A 259 -9.90 -0.42 15.30
C ASN A 259 -11.11 -1.03 16.02
N ASP A 260 -11.57 -2.23 15.65
CA ASP A 260 -12.65 -2.91 16.36
C ASP A 260 -12.31 -3.15 17.84
N LEU A 261 -11.04 -3.45 18.13
CA LEU A 261 -10.58 -3.67 19.49
C LEU A 261 -10.41 -2.34 20.24
N LEU A 262 -9.92 -1.31 19.57
CA LEU A 262 -9.83 0.04 20.14
C LEU A 262 -11.21 0.57 20.51
N ASP A 263 -12.21 0.40 19.64
CA ASP A 263 -13.60 0.83 19.86
C ASP A 263 -14.26 0.08 21.04
N ARG A 264 -13.93 -1.20 21.22
CA ARG A 264 -14.39 -1.96 22.39
C ARG A 264 -13.77 -1.45 23.68
N LEU A 265 -12.52 -1.00 23.64
CA LEU A 265 -11.84 -0.43 24.80
C LEU A 265 -12.46 0.91 25.24
N ASP A 266 -13.18 1.65 24.39
CA ASP A 266 -13.98 2.82 24.81
C ASP A 266 -15.05 2.46 25.83
N SER A 267 -15.55 1.23 25.76
CA SER A 267 -16.55 0.70 26.70
C SER A 267 -15.94 0.18 28.01
N PHE A 268 -14.62 0.34 28.19
CA PHE A 268 -13.95 -0.10 29.40
C PHE A 268 -14.33 0.81 30.58
N ASN A 269 -15.03 0.24 31.56
CA ASN A 269 -15.44 0.97 32.76
C ASN A 269 -15.28 0.05 33.98
N HIS A 270 -14.10 0.11 34.59
CA HIS A 270 -13.81 -0.61 35.84
C HIS A 270 -13.16 0.36 36.83
N ARG A 271 -13.75 0.46 38.02
CA ARG A 271 -13.16 1.20 39.15
C ARG A 271 -12.46 0.21 40.06
N SER A 272 -11.33 0.60 40.63
CA SER A 272 -10.57 -0.27 41.53
C SER A 272 -11.44 -0.83 42.65
N ALA A 273 -11.32 -2.14 42.87
CA ALA A 273 -11.95 -2.89 43.95
C ALA A 273 -11.47 -2.47 45.35
N ALA A 274 -10.38 -1.71 45.42
CA ALA A 274 -9.71 -1.30 46.66
C ALA A 274 -9.36 0.19 46.60
N PRO A 275 -10.37 1.08 46.66
CA PRO A 275 -10.16 2.53 46.53
C PRO A 275 -9.24 3.11 47.63
N ASP A 276 -9.22 2.51 48.81
CA ASP A 276 -8.40 2.96 49.94
C ASP A 276 -6.94 2.45 49.88
N CYS A 277 -6.61 1.61 48.89
CA CYS A 277 -5.28 1.04 48.79
C CYS A 277 -4.41 1.82 47.81
N PHE A 278 -3.33 2.44 48.29
CA PHE A 278 -2.41 3.22 47.45
C PHE A 278 -1.86 2.45 46.24
N ALA A 279 -1.54 1.17 46.38
CA ALA A 279 -0.97 0.37 45.28
C ALA A 279 -2.04 -0.16 44.31
N CYS A 280 -3.22 -0.48 44.85
CA CYS A 280 -4.28 -1.16 44.12
C CYS A 280 -5.34 -0.17 43.55
N ASN A 281 -5.40 1.09 44.02
CA ASN A 281 -6.29 2.16 43.53
C ASN A 281 -5.74 2.84 42.26
N ILE A 282 -5.75 2.10 41.16
CA ILE A 282 -5.31 2.57 39.84
C ILE A 282 -6.52 3.08 39.05
N ASP A 283 -6.35 4.21 38.38
CA ASP A 283 -7.32 4.74 37.41
C ASP A 283 -7.25 3.91 36.11
N TRP A 284 -7.89 2.74 36.15
CA TRP A 284 -7.89 1.80 35.03
C TRP A 284 -8.51 2.37 33.74
N PRO A 285 -9.62 3.14 33.78
CA PRO A 285 -10.14 3.80 32.59
C PRO A 285 -9.10 4.71 31.94
N ALA A 286 -8.43 5.57 32.71
CA ALA A 286 -7.37 6.44 32.17
C ALA A 286 -6.20 5.66 31.57
N ARG A 287 -5.82 4.52 32.17
CA ARG A 287 -4.76 3.65 31.62
C ARG A 287 -5.15 2.96 30.33
N VAL A 288 -6.41 2.53 30.22
CA VAL A 288 -6.92 1.93 29.00
C VAL A 288 -7.05 2.97 27.89
N GLU A 289 -7.49 4.19 28.21
CA GLU A 289 -7.51 5.32 27.28
C GLU A 289 -6.10 5.66 26.78
N GLU A 290 -5.11 5.78 27.67
CA GLU A 290 -3.71 5.96 27.32
C GLU A 290 -3.21 4.85 26.37
N ALA A 291 -3.57 3.59 26.64
CA ALA A 291 -3.22 2.47 25.77
C ALA A 291 -3.82 2.59 24.36
N ARG A 292 -5.07 3.06 24.25
CA ARG A 292 -5.73 3.30 22.96
C ARG A 292 -5.03 4.39 22.17
N ASP A 293 -4.73 5.52 22.81
CA ASP A 293 -4.09 6.67 22.19
C ASP A 293 -2.69 6.34 21.66
N GLN A 294 -1.93 5.53 22.40
CA GLN A 294 -0.60 5.08 21.97
C GLN A 294 -0.65 4.19 20.72
N VAL A 295 -1.75 3.50 20.47
CA VAL A 295 -1.92 2.59 19.33
C VAL A 295 -2.54 3.30 18.12
N SER A 296 -3.56 4.12 18.32
CA SER A 296 -4.32 4.79 17.23
C SER A 296 -3.43 5.64 16.31
N GLY A 297 -2.37 6.24 16.86
CA GLY A 297 -1.39 7.05 16.14
C GLY A 297 -0.05 6.37 15.86
N TYR A 298 0.11 5.08 16.14
CA TYR A 298 1.43 4.43 16.12
C TYR A 298 2.05 4.30 14.72
N PHE A 299 1.26 3.99 13.69
CA PHE A 299 1.76 3.66 12.35
C PHE A 299 1.08 4.52 11.28
N ASP A 300 1.87 5.09 10.37
CA ASP A 300 1.40 6.03 9.34
C ASP A 300 1.27 5.41 7.95
N GLY A 301 1.36 4.08 7.85
CA GLY A 301 1.49 3.38 6.58
C GLY A 301 2.94 3.18 6.19
N LEU A 302 3.18 2.42 5.12
CA LEU A 302 4.51 2.23 4.55
C LEU A 302 4.91 3.48 3.74
N CYS A 303 6.20 3.82 3.79
CA CYS A 303 6.77 4.99 3.13
C CYS A 303 7.65 4.56 1.94
N LEU A 304 7.22 4.90 0.73
CA LEU A 304 7.97 4.62 -0.50
C LEU A 304 9.37 5.27 -0.49
N ASP A 305 9.52 6.44 0.13
CA ASP A 305 10.81 7.14 0.20
C ASP A 305 11.78 6.45 1.18
N CYS A 306 11.28 5.85 2.26
CA CYS A 306 12.10 4.99 3.12
C CYS A 306 12.47 3.68 2.42
N MET A 307 11.54 3.09 1.67
CA MET A 307 11.79 1.87 0.91
C MET A 307 12.88 2.09 -0.14
N ASP A 308 12.77 3.13 -0.97
CA ASP A 308 13.76 3.44 -2.02
C ASP A 308 15.16 3.74 -1.44
N ARG A 309 15.23 4.52 -0.35
CA ARG A 309 16.51 4.87 0.28
C ARG A 309 17.22 3.69 0.93
N THR A 310 16.46 2.72 1.42
CA THR A 310 17.02 1.57 2.17
C THR A 310 17.18 0.33 1.31
N GLN A 311 16.67 0.35 0.09
CA GLN A 311 16.87 -0.69 -0.90
C GLN A 311 18.35 -0.75 -1.30
N PRO A 312 18.98 -1.94 -1.32
CA PRO A 312 20.35 -2.08 -1.78
C PRO A 312 20.50 -1.59 -3.23
N LYS A 313 21.18 -0.45 -3.44
CA LYS A 313 21.58 0.02 -4.77
C LYS A 313 22.89 -0.68 -5.13
N ARG A 314 23.09 -1.01 -6.42
CA ARG A 314 24.25 -1.80 -6.92
C ARG A 314 25.61 -1.06 -6.83
N GLY A 315 25.85 -0.31 -5.75
CA GLY A 315 27.02 0.54 -5.49
C GLY A 315 27.71 0.21 -4.15
N ASN A 316 28.50 1.16 -3.63
CA ASN A 316 29.22 1.00 -2.37
C ASN A 316 28.24 1.07 -1.19
N GLU A 317 27.82 -0.12 -0.72
CA GLU A 317 26.70 -0.36 0.21
C GLU A 317 26.78 0.47 1.51
N ASP A 318 27.96 0.88 1.95
CA ASP A 318 28.13 1.64 3.19
C ASP A 318 27.71 3.12 3.04
N ASN A 319 28.12 3.82 1.97
CA ASN A 319 27.87 5.27 1.86
C ASN A 319 26.39 5.62 1.62
N ASP A 320 25.70 4.84 0.77
CA ASP A 320 24.26 5.01 0.52
C ASP A 320 23.43 4.79 1.80
N TYR A 321 23.95 3.95 2.69
CA TYR A 321 23.29 3.54 3.92
C TYR A 321 23.44 4.55 5.07
N TRP A 322 24.68 4.98 5.33
CA TRP A 322 25.00 5.83 6.48
C TRP A 322 24.57 7.30 6.27
N GLY A 323 24.49 7.76 5.02
CA GLY A 323 24.09 9.14 4.70
C GLY A 323 22.60 9.42 4.83
N HIS A 324 21.73 8.41 4.69
CA HIS A 324 20.29 8.62 4.46
C HIS A 324 19.34 7.84 5.39
N GLY A 325 19.86 6.90 6.20
CA GLY A 325 19.04 6.06 7.09
C GLY A 325 18.90 6.55 8.53
N ILE A 326 19.73 7.50 8.98
CA ILE A 326 19.74 7.97 10.37
C ILE A 326 18.66 9.05 10.55
N SER A 327 17.97 9.06 11.69
CA SER A 327 17.09 10.17 12.06
C SER A 327 17.84 11.51 12.07
N VAL A 328 17.32 12.52 11.38
CA VAL A 328 17.84 13.89 11.41
C VAL A 328 17.11 14.62 12.54
N GLU A 329 17.84 15.06 13.56
CA GLU A 329 17.26 15.74 14.74
C GLU A 329 16.14 14.92 15.45
N GLY A 330 16.24 13.60 15.39
CA GLY A 330 15.23 12.68 15.95
C GLY A 330 14.00 12.45 15.07
N ARG A 331 13.91 13.11 13.92
CA ARG A 331 12.89 12.88 12.89
C ARG A 331 13.30 11.78 11.93
N TRP A 332 12.33 10.93 11.58
CA TRP A 332 12.53 9.78 10.69
C TRP A 332 12.00 10.03 9.26
N ASP A 333 11.37 11.18 9.05
CA ASP A 333 10.63 11.56 7.85
C ASP A 333 11.23 12.79 7.13
N SER A 334 12.45 13.22 7.49
CA SER A 334 13.00 14.52 7.07
C SER A 334 13.14 14.70 5.55
N ASP A 335 13.28 13.61 4.79
CA ASP A 335 13.35 13.60 3.32
C ASP A 335 12.21 12.80 2.69
N CYS A 336 11.09 12.64 3.40
CA CYS A 336 9.94 11.89 2.94
C CYS A 336 8.83 12.82 2.43
N ARG A 337 8.12 12.38 1.39
CA ARG A 337 6.92 13.06 0.87
C ARG A 337 5.74 12.97 1.84
N ILE A 338 5.76 12.03 2.77
CA ILE A 338 4.76 11.88 3.84
C ILE A 338 5.41 12.12 5.19
N ARG A 339 4.66 12.70 6.14
CA ARG A 339 5.09 12.76 7.54
C ARG A 339 4.85 11.42 8.22
N HIS A 340 5.83 10.96 9.00
CA HIS A 340 5.69 9.70 9.73
C HIS A 340 6.68 9.53 10.88
N GLY A 341 6.35 8.63 11.81
CA GLY A 341 7.23 8.24 12.92
C GLY A 341 8.27 7.16 12.60
N ASN A 342 9.00 6.76 13.65
CA ASN A 342 9.90 5.60 13.63
C ASN A 342 9.18 4.31 13.18
N PRO A 343 7.94 3.99 13.63
CA PRO A 343 7.30 2.73 13.24
C PRO A 343 7.14 2.56 11.74
N THR A 344 6.74 3.62 11.04
CA THR A 344 6.68 3.63 9.57
C THR A 344 8.04 3.44 8.93
N TRP A 345 9.07 4.17 9.39
CA TRP A 345 10.44 4.00 8.88
C TRP A 345 10.93 2.56 9.06
N TYR A 346 10.72 1.99 10.24
CA TYR A 346 11.15 0.63 10.59
C TYR A 346 10.48 -0.43 9.72
N SER A 347 9.17 -0.30 9.51
CA SER A 347 8.40 -1.23 8.69
C SER A 347 8.68 -1.07 7.20
N SER A 348 9.06 0.13 6.75
CA SER A 348 9.39 0.43 5.35
C SER A 348 10.83 0.07 4.97
N TRP A 349 11.53 -0.61 5.88
CA TRP A 349 12.94 -0.92 5.74
C TRP A 349 13.19 -2.11 4.81
N LEU A 350 13.95 -1.89 3.74
CA LEU A 350 14.32 -2.94 2.77
C LEU A 350 15.81 -3.34 2.80
N GLY A 351 16.59 -2.78 3.71
CA GLY A 351 18.02 -3.09 3.89
C GLY A 351 18.28 -4.28 4.82
N ARG A 352 19.55 -4.57 5.11
CA ARG A 352 19.94 -5.64 6.06
C ARG A 352 19.48 -5.33 7.50
N SER A 353 19.18 -6.39 8.26
CA SER A 353 18.63 -6.28 9.62
C SER A 353 19.66 -5.79 10.64
N ASP A 354 20.91 -6.24 10.54
CA ASP A 354 22.00 -5.85 11.44
C ASP A 354 22.28 -4.34 11.34
N THR A 355 22.20 -3.82 10.11
CA THR A 355 22.39 -2.40 9.87
C THR A 355 21.23 -1.59 10.45
N ARG A 356 19.98 -2.05 10.27
CA ARG A 356 18.80 -1.40 10.85
C ARG A 356 18.92 -1.25 12.37
N GLU A 357 19.38 -2.29 13.06
CA GLU A 357 19.59 -2.28 14.50
C GLU A 357 20.62 -1.24 14.94
N LYS A 358 21.73 -1.12 14.20
CA LYS A 358 22.75 -0.09 14.44
C LYS A 358 22.16 1.32 14.31
N LEU A 359 21.35 1.59 13.27
CA LEU A 359 20.71 2.89 13.08
C LEU A 359 19.71 3.22 14.20
N LEU A 360 18.92 2.25 14.64
CA LEU A 360 18.01 2.44 15.78
C LEU A 360 18.77 2.80 17.06
N LYS A 361 19.91 2.17 17.30
CA LYS A 361 20.77 2.48 18.44
C LYS A 361 21.29 3.92 18.37
N LEU A 362 21.82 4.33 17.22
CA LEU A 362 22.31 5.70 16.99
C LEU A 362 21.19 6.75 17.14
N GLY A 363 19.99 6.48 16.62
CA GLY A 363 18.83 7.37 16.77
C GLY A 363 18.42 7.56 18.23
N ARG A 364 18.44 6.49 19.04
CA ARG A 364 18.18 6.57 20.50
C ARG A 364 19.23 7.40 21.22
N GLU A 365 20.51 7.23 20.88
CA GLU A 365 21.61 8.00 21.47
C GLU A 365 21.50 9.49 21.14
N LYS A 366 21.17 9.84 19.90
CA LYS A 366 20.93 11.25 19.50
C LYS A 366 19.74 11.86 20.24
N LYS A 367 18.61 11.15 20.34
CA LYS A 367 17.43 11.64 21.08
C LYS A 367 17.75 11.90 22.56
N LYS A 368 18.51 11.03 23.21
CA LYS A 368 18.98 11.24 24.59
C LYS A 368 19.80 12.53 24.72
N LYS A 369 20.75 12.77 23.81
CA LYS A 369 21.59 13.97 23.82
C LYS A 369 20.78 15.26 23.64
N LEU A 370 19.81 15.28 22.73
CA LEU A 370 18.90 16.41 22.53
C LEU A 370 18.09 16.72 23.80
N HIS A 371 17.51 15.70 24.44
CA HIS A 371 16.80 15.91 25.71
C HIS A 371 17.73 16.31 26.88
N SER A 372 19.02 15.98 26.84
CA SER A 372 19.96 16.42 27.88
C SER A 372 20.43 17.87 27.70
N SER A 373 20.41 18.41 26.47
CA SER A 373 20.77 19.81 26.18
C SER A 373 19.66 20.82 26.47
N ASP A 374 18.41 20.39 26.56
CA ASP A 374 17.27 21.27 26.89
C ASP A 374 17.12 21.54 28.42
N PHE A 375 17.97 20.91 29.25
CA PHE A 375 18.00 21.07 30.72
C PHE A 375 19.33 21.68 31.24
N MET A 376 20.15 22.24 30.35
CA MET A 376 21.31 23.10 30.66
C MET A 376 21.03 24.49 30.12
#